data_AF-A0A8J4DUG8-F1
#
_entry.id   AF-A0A8J4DUG8-F1
#
_cell.length_a   1.000
_cell.length_b   1.000
_cell.length_c   1.000
_cell.angle_alpha   90.00
_cell.angle_beta   90.00
_cell.angle_gamma   90.00
#
_symmetry.space_group_name_H-M   'P 1'
#
loop_
_entity.id
_entity.type
_entity.pdbx_description
1 polymer ?
#
loop_
_entity_poly.entity_id
_entity_poly.type
_entity_poly.pdbx_seq_one_letter_code
_entity_poly.pdbx_strand_id
1 'polypeptide(L)'
;MTASVSEAELAALIASLGAPTTPPPAAPAAPVDERCTDCVRRCLPGPCPALDEDVIEGQPVDERCGVTELRVRECYHCRPATDPAAEDDLDESLLGPWFPANYAGNCGKCGDRIGRGEQLRSDGEGSWLGECCGHPKRTPAGIVAAPAGPPPSTVKELRRILVEFETNRPRSKQVALGPSELGTSCQQQVARKLAGAPRKPIVDPTWAPFQGTAIHASMEDVIAWWNTKLGRERWLAEDRLYIDAGLPDAKPGVALGQPIEGNGDAFDLDHGMVVDWKFVGKTALEKLQRGLRMGKPPEQQVSAEYRVQAHLYGYGHAKKGRPVRYVRLVLLARSHDYDDSAEWTEEYRPEIALAAIDRYWATHDLLTALGVAEQPDMVAAVPATPSRDTCKWCPFHRPGKPSDWQGCPGDQPLERVVERATHGLIAQ
;
A
#
# COMPACT_ATOMS: atom_id res chain seq x y z
N MET A 1 -16.58 -4.11 -45.56
CA MET A 1 -17.38 -2.88 -45.74
C MET A 1 -17.36 -2.13 -44.41
N THR A 2 -16.45 -1.18 -44.27
CA THR A 2 -16.28 -0.38 -43.05
C THR A 2 -17.23 0.80 -43.11
N ALA A 3 -18.21 0.85 -42.22
CA ALA A 3 -19.06 2.03 -42.06
C ALA A 3 -18.26 3.12 -41.33
N SER A 4 -17.91 4.18 -42.04
CA SER A 4 -17.35 5.40 -41.46
C SER A 4 -18.50 6.26 -40.94
N VAL A 5 -18.53 6.52 -39.64
CA VAL A 5 -19.43 7.50 -39.03
C VAL A 5 -19.05 8.89 -39.53
N SER A 6 -20.03 9.65 -40.00
CA SER A 6 -19.81 10.99 -40.55
C SER A 6 -19.51 12.01 -39.46
N GLU A 7 -18.76 13.08 -39.78
CA GLU A 7 -18.48 14.19 -38.85
C GLU A 7 -19.75 14.82 -38.26
N ALA A 8 -20.87 14.78 -39.02
CA ALA A 8 -22.16 15.28 -38.57
C ALA A 8 -22.76 14.42 -37.43
N GLU A 9 -22.56 13.09 -37.47
CA GLU A 9 -23.02 12.18 -36.41
C GLU A 9 -22.16 12.32 -35.15
N LEU A 10 -20.86 12.59 -35.30
CA LEU A 10 -19.97 12.87 -34.18
C LEU A 10 -20.31 14.21 -33.50
N ALA A 11 -20.64 15.25 -34.27
CA ALA A 11 -21.05 16.54 -33.74
C ALA A 11 -22.40 16.47 -32.98
N ALA A 12 -23.35 15.67 -33.47
CA ALA A 12 -24.63 15.44 -32.78
C ALA A 12 -24.46 14.69 -31.45
N LEU A 13 -23.51 13.73 -31.40
CA LEU A 13 -23.21 12.99 -30.17
C LEU A 13 -22.58 13.91 -29.10
N ILE A 14 -21.67 14.79 -29.50
CA ILE A 14 -21.03 15.78 -28.60
C ILE A 14 -22.05 16.78 -28.06
N ALA A 15 -23.01 17.22 -28.89
CA ALA A 15 -24.09 18.10 -28.45
C ALA A 15 -25.05 17.43 -27.44
N SER A 16 -25.19 16.10 -27.47
CA SER A 16 -26.05 15.35 -26.56
C SER A 16 -25.47 15.14 -25.16
N LEU A 17 -24.15 15.34 -24.99
CA LEU A 17 -23.42 15.00 -23.76
C LEU A 17 -23.42 16.07 -22.67
N GLY A 18 -24.05 17.23 -22.89
CA GLY A 18 -24.25 18.26 -21.86
C GLY A 18 -22.94 18.86 -21.32
N ALA A 19 -22.65 20.11 -21.68
CA ALA A 19 -21.49 20.82 -21.11
C ALA A 19 -21.64 20.98 -19.58
N PRO A 20 -20.59 20.74 -18.78
CA PRO A 20 -20.61 21.01 -17.35
C PRO A 20 -20.72 22.51 -17.10
N THR A 21 -21.87 22.93 -16.58
CA THR A 21 -22.12 24.32 -16.17
C THR A 21 -21.54 24.58 -14.78
N THR A 22 -20.22 24.70 -14.65
CA THR A 22 -19.50 25.58 -13.71
C THR A 22 -17.99 25.28 -13.74
N PRO A 23 -17.12 26.29 -13.91
CA PRO A 23 -15.69 26.12 -13.65
C PRO A 23 -15.45 26.00 -12.14
N PRO A 24 -14.49 25.18 -11.69
CA PRO A 24 -14.09 25.13 -10.28
C PRO A 24 -13.52 26.48 -9.83
N PRO A 25 -13.70 26.88 -8.56
CA PRO A 25 -13.14 28.13 -8.05
C PRO A 25 -11.61 28.09 -8.14
N ALA A 26 -11.03 29.18 -8.63
CA ALA A 26 -9.57 29.36 -8.69
C ALA A 26 -8.98 29.26 -7.27
N ALA A 27 -8.01 28.36 -7.09
CA ALA A 27 -7.25 28.28 -5.86
C ALA A 27 -6.44 29.58 -5.66
N PRO A 28 -6.41 30.16 -4.44
CA PRO A 28 -5.58 31.32 -4.18
C PRO A 28 -4.10 30.95 -4.28
N ALA A 29 -3.33 31.73 -5.03
CA ALA A 29 -1.89 31.61 -5.10
C ALA A 29 -1.28 31.88 -3.72
N ALA A 30 -0.63 30.87 -3.13
CA ALA A 30 0.21 31.07 -1.96
C ALA A 30 1.57 31.64 -2.39
N PRO A 31 2.10 32.69 -1.72
CA PRO A 31 3.43 33.19 -2.02
C PRO A 31 4.49 32.16 -1.60
N VAL A 32 5.45 31.92 -2.49
CA VAL A 32 6.62 31.08 -2.24
C VAL A 32 7.59 31.86 -1.35
N ASP A 33 7.83 31.40 -0.12
CA ASP A 33 8.86 31.99 0.76
C ASP A 33 10.20 31.26 0.51
N GLU A 34 11.19 31.99 0.00
CA GLU A 34 12.54 31.53 -0.37
C GLU A 34 13.43 31.15 0.84
N ARG A 35 12.92 31.17 2.08
CA ARG A 35 13.70 30.87 3.29
C ARG A 35 13.85 29.38 3.63
N CYS A 36 13.17 28.48 2.91
CA CYS A 36 13.12 27.06 3.29
C CYS A 36 14.32 26.20 2.83
N THR A 37 15.28 26.77 2.09
CA THR A 37 16.39 26.00 1.51
C THR A 37 17.63 25.83 2.40
N ASP A 38 17.75 26.57 3.52
CA ASP A 38 18.99 26.59 4.30
C ASP A 38 18.96 25.76 5.60
N CYS A 39 17.80 25.24 6.01
CA CYS A 39 17.64 24.55 7.29
C CYS A 39 18.14 23.08 7.28
N VAL A 40 18.33 22.48 6.10
CA VAL A 40 18.68 21.05 5.96
C VAL A 40 20.18 20.76 6.18
N ARG A 41 21.04 21.78 6.34
CA ARG A 41 22.51 21.58 6.36
C ARG A 41 23.20 21.64 7.74
N ARG A 42 22.50 21.82 8.86
CA ARG A 42 23.13 21.87 10.20
C ARG A 42 22.47 20.92 11.20
N CYS A 43 22.59 19.62 10.96
CA CYS A 43 22.44 18.60 11.99
C CYS A 43 23.82 17.97 12.26
N LEU A 44 24.47 18.38 13.36
CA LEU A 44 25.56 17.62 13.98
C LEU A 44 25.15 17.24 15.41
N PRO A 45 25.47 16.03 15.89
CA PRO A 45 25.15 15.60 17.24
C PRO A 45 26.24 16.06 18.22
N GLY A 46 25.88 16.89 19.17
CA GLY A 46 26.71 17.27 20.31
C GLY A 46 25.88 18.01 21.36
N PRO A 47 26.21 17.92 22.66
CA PRO A 47 25.53 18.71 23.67
C PRO A 47 25.90 20.19 23.50
N CYS A 48 24.89 21.06 23.33
CA CYS A 48 25.07 22.50 23.31
C CYS A 48 25.32 23.02 24.75
N PRO A 49 26.12 24.09 24.93
CA PRO A 49 26.63 24.48 26.23
C PRO A 49 25.50 24.98 27.13
N ALA A 50 25.56 24.59 28.40
CA ALA A 50 24.71 25.15 29.44
C ALA A 50 24.88 26.67 29.45
N LEU A 51 23.77 27.40 29.41
CA LEU A 51 23.77 28.81 29.77
C LEU A 51 23.79 28.86 31.30
N ASP A 52 24.83 29.48 31.84
CA ASP A 52 24.98 29.75 33.27
C ASP A 52 23.77 30.50 33.82
N GLU A 53 23.34 30.16 35.04
CA GLU A 53 22.09 30.60 35.68
C GLU A 53 22.07 32.10 36.09
N ASP A 54 23.12 32.88 35.80
CA ASP A 54 23.32 34.24 36.34
C ASP A 54 23.27 35.37 35.31
N VAL A 55 22.36 35.31 34.32
CA VAL A 55 22.10 36.45 33.42
C VAL A 55 20.59 36.69 33.24
N ILE A 56 19.95 37.20 34.29
CA ILE A 56 18.65 37.89 34.18
C ILE A 56 18.83 39.30 34.73
N GLU A 57 19.52 40.15 33.99
CA GLU A 57 19.28 41.60 34.06
C GLU A 57 19.85 42.26 32.79
N GLY A 58 18.97 42.68 31.87
CA GLY A 58 19.31 43.67 30.85
C GLY A 58 19.50 43.22 29.39
N GLN A 59 18.90 42.13 28.91
CA GLN A 59 18.89 41.79 27.47
C GLN A 59 17.54 42.18 26.79
N PRO A 60 17.55 42.61 25.51
CA PRO A 60 16.41 43.26 24.87
C PRO A 60 15.24 42.28 24.65
N VAL A 61 14.05 42.72 25.06
CA VAL A 61 12.80 41.96 25.31
C VAL A 61 12.14 41.33 24.07
N ASP A 62 12.84 41.25 22.93
CA ASP A 62 12.25 40.93 21.62
C ASP A 62 12.99 39.88 20.76
N GLU A 63 13.92 39.11 21.34
CA GLU A 63 14.51 37.98 20.60
C GLU A 63 13.50 36.87 20.31
N ARG A 64 13.59 36.32 19.08
CA ARG A 64 12.77 35.20 18.59
C ARG A 64 13.53 33.88 18.70
N CYS A 65 12.84 32.83 19.09
CA CYS A 65 13.35 31.47 19.15
C CYS A 65 13.74 30.99 17.74
N GLY A 66 15.00 30.60 17.56
CA GLY A 66 15.53 30.09 16.28
C GLY A 66 14.97 28.73 15.85
N VAL A 67 14.11 28.11 16.68
CA VAL A 67 13.45 26.82 16.38
C VAL A 67 11.97 27.00 16.06
N THR A 68 11.28 27.94 16.71
CA THR A 68 9.81 28.05 16.63
C THR A 68 9.32 29.44 16.19
N GLU A 69 10.22 30.37 15.87
CA GLU A 69 9.98 31.78 15.48
C GLU A 69 9.12 32.65 16.44
N LEU A 70 8.59 32.07 17.52
CA LEU A 70 7.94 32.77 18.64
C LEU A 70 8.95 33.61 19.42
N ARG A 71 8.49 34.62 20.18
CA ARG A 71 9.40 35.30 21.12
C ARG A 71 9.91 34.29 22.13
N VAL A 72 11.16 34.42 22.57
CA VAL A 72 11.78 33.47 23.51
C VAL A 72 10.92 33.24 24.76
N ARG A 73 10.31 34.30 25.31
CA ARG A 73 9.39 34.24 26.46
C ARG A 73 8.06 33.51 26.20
N GLU A 74 7.69 33.31 24.94
CA GLU A 74 6.47 32.64 24.47
C GLU A 74 6.77 31.21 23.97
N CYS A 75 8.04 30.84 23.88
CA CYS A 75 8.48 29.53 23.39
C CYS A 75 8.66 28.55 24.56
N TYR A 76 7.84 27.49 24.60
CA TYR A 76 7.88 26.45 25.63
C TYR A 76 9.23 25.68 25.67
N HIS A 77 9.94 25.60 24.54
CA HIS A 77 11.28 25.02 24.46
C HIS A 77 12.36 25.88 25.15
N CYS A 78 12.14 27.19 25.28
CA CYS A 78 13.13 28.12 25.85
C CYS A 78 12.82 28.56 27.29
N ARG A 79 11.64 28.21 27.83
CA ARG A 79 11.34 28.44 29.25
C ARG A 79 11.92 27.30 30.10
N PRO A 80 12.59 27.59 31.22
CA PRO A 80 12.89 26.55 32.20
C PRO A 80 11.58 25.98 32.75
N ALA A 81 11.53 24.66 32.93
CA ALA A 81 10.36 23.97 33.48
C ALA A 81 10.12 24.46 34.92
N THR A 82 8.92 24.94 35.22
CA THR A 82 8.50 25.22 36.58
C THR A 82 8.23 23.90 37.32
N ASP A 83 8.66 23.84 38.58
CA ASP A 83 8.54 22.69 39.47
C ASP A 83 7.06 22.23 39.59
N PRO A 84 6.73 20.96 39.29
CA PRO A 84 5.36 20.44 39.33
C PRO A 84 4.79 20.27 40.75
N ALA A 85 5.49 20.70 41.80
CA ALA A 85 5.11 20.47 43.20
C ALA A 85 4.38 21.63 43.90
N ALA A 86 3.90 22.66 43.20
CA ALA A 86 3.03 23.67 43.81
C ALA A 86 1.56 23.21 43.78
N GLU A 87 1.03 22.76 44.92
CA GLU A 87 -0.41 22.64 45.14
C GLU A 87 -1.03 24.04 45.21
N ASP A 88 -1.27 24.67 44.06
CA ASP A 88 -2.15 25.84 43.96
C ASP A 88 -3.54 25.39 43.49
N ASP A 89 -4.54 25.68 44.33
CA ASP A 89 -5.94 25.64 43.97
C ASP A 89 -6.15 26.57 42.77
N LEU A 90 -6.63 26.01 41.64
CA LEU A 90 -6.88 26.80 40.44
C LEU A 90 -7.94 27.85 40.77
N ASP A 91 -7.59 29.14 40.68
CA ASP A 91 -8.55 30.23 40.78
C ASP A 91 -9.49 30.16 39.57
N GLU A 92 -10.70 29.63 39.79
CA GLU A 92 -11.69 29.44 38.71
C GLU A 92 -12.07 30.75 38.01
N SER A 93 -11.80 31.92 38.62
CA SER A 93 -12.07 33.23 38.04
C SER A 93 -11.09 33.61 36.91
N LEU A 94 -9.93 32.95 36.81
CA LEU A 94 -8.91 33.21 35.79
C LEU A 94 -9.01 32.30 34.56
N LEU A 95 -9.91 31.32 34.60
CA LEU A 95 -9.98 30.27 33.60
C LEU A 95 -10.77 30.71 32.35
N GLY A 96 -10.17 30.49 31.18
CA GLY A 96 -10.76 30.85 29.89
C GLY A 96 -12.00 30.04 29.51
N PRO A 97 -12.70 30.42 28.43
CA PRO A 97 -13.77 29.60 27.87
C PRO A 97 -13.20 28.30 27.27
N TRP A 98 -14.04 27.27 27.20
CA TRP A 98 -13.71 26.02 26.52
C TRP A 98 -13.74 26.17 25.01
N PHE A 99 -12.76 25.57 24.32
CA PHE A 99 -12.73 25.47 22.87
C PHE A 99 -11.97 24.22 22.41
N PRO A 100 -12.24 23.73 21.18
CA PRO A 100 -11.61 22.52 20.68
C PRO A 100 -10.14 22.72 20.28
N ALA A 101 -9.30 21.75 20.58
CA ALA A 101 -7.87 21.76 20.26
C ALA A 101 -7.62 21.58 18.75
N ASN A 102 -6.91 22.52 18.13
CA ASN A 102 -6.55 22.42 16.70
C ASN A 102 -5.39 21.44 16.42
N TYR A 103 -4.56 21.16 17.42
CA TYR A 103 -3.42 20.23 17.39
C TYR A 103 -3.33 19.49 18.73
N ALA A 104 -2.64 18.35 18.75
CA ALA A 104 -2.43 17.61 19.98
C ALA A 104 -1.45 18.37 20.89
N GLY A 105 -1.78 18.46 22.17
CA GLY A 105 -0.96 19.11 23.20
C GLY A 105 -0.98 18.30 24.49
N ASN A 106 -0.43 18.87 25.57
CA ASN A 106 -0.51 18.30 26.90
C ASN A 106 -1.23 19.28 27.83
N CYS A 107 -1.98 18.75 28.80
CA CYS A 107 -2.58 19.51 29.86
C CYS A 107 -1.48 20.14 30.73
N GLY A 108 -1.53 21.45 30.92
CA GLY A 108 -0.55 22.21 31.69
C GLY A 108 -0.41 21.76 33.15
N LYS A 109 -1.47 21.18 33.73
CA LYS A 109 -1.49 20.75 35.13
C LYS A 109 -1.04 19.31 35.34
N CYS A 110 -1.64 18.33 34.64
CA CYS A 110 -1.31 16.91 34.85
C CYS A 110 -0.36 16.31 33.80
N GLY A 111 -0.08 17.03 32.71
CA GLY A 111 0.72 16.52 31.59
C GLY A 111 -0.02 15.55 30.66
N ASP A 112 -1.28 15.19 30.94
CA ASP A 112 -2.05 14.28 30.09
C ASP A 112 -2.20 14.84 28.67
N ARG A 113 -2.18 13.93 27.69
CA ARG A 113 -2.32 14.30 26.28
C ARG A 113 -3.74 14.79 25.99
N ILE A 114 -3.82 15.96 25.36
CA ILE A 114 -5.03 16.53 24.77
C ILE A 114 -5.00 16.21 23.27
N GLY A 115 -5.98 15.45 22.80
CA GLY A 115 -6.15 15.09 21.40
C GLY A 115 -6.64 16.25 20.53
N ARG A 116 -6.39 16.17 19.22
CA ARG A 116 -6.99 17.12 18.25
C ARG A 116 -8.52 16.99 18.31
N GLY A 117 -9.21 18.10 18.53
CA GLY A 117 -10.67 18.19 18.66
C GLY A 117 -11.20 18.05 20.09
N GLU A 118 -10.36 17.70 21.07
CA GLU A 118 -10.76 17.67 22.49
C GLU A 118 -10.87 19.08 23.06
N GLN A 119 -11.71 19.26 24.08
CA GLN A 119 -11.93 20.57 24.70
C GLN A 119 -10.74 20.94 25.59
N LEU A 120 -10.26 22.17 25.44
CA LEU A 120 -9.27 22.78 26.31
C LEU A 120 -9.64 24.22 26.67
N ARG A 121 -9.06 24.75 27.74
CA ARG A 121 -9.21 26.16 28.14
C ARG A 121 -7.93 26.71 28.74
N SER A 122 -7.76 28.03 28.73
CA SER A 122 -6.61 28.69 29.35
C SER A 122 -6.65 28.54 30.86
N ASP A 123 -5.49 28.32 31.49
CA ASP A 123 -5.33 28.39 32.94
C ASP A 123 -5.19 29.83 33.48
N GLY A 124 -5.02 30.81 32.59
CA GLY A 124 -4.81 32.22 32.94
C GLY A 124 -3.32 32.61 33.10
N GLU A 125 -2.42 31.64 33.15
CA GLU A 125 -0.98 31.81 33.38
C GLU A 125 -0.12 31.46 32.14
N GLY A 126 -0.79 31.09 31.05
CA GLY A 126 -0.18 30.82 29.75
C GLY A 126 -0.06 29.34 29.41
N SER A 127 -0.69 28.46 30.18
CA SER A 127 -0.86 27.05 29.85
C SER A 127 -2.31 26.71 29.48
N TRP A 128 -2.52 25.48 29.02
CA TRP A 128 -3.81 25.00 28.56
C TRP A 128 -4.24 23.77 29.36
N LEU A 129 -5.44 23.79 29.93
CA LEU A 129 -6.02 22.69 30.67
C LEU A 129 -6.97 21.91 29.76
N GLY A 130 -6.74 20.60 29.65
CA GLY A 130 -7.70 19.69 29.04
C GLY A 130 -8.87 19.37 29.98
N GLU A 131 -9.87 18.64 29.47
CA GLU A 131 -11.00 18.16 30.28
C GLU A 131 -10.57 17.36 31.53
N CYS A 132 -9.37 16.78 31.53
CA CYS A 132 -8.76 16.10 32.67
C CYS A 132 -8.54 16.98 33.90
N CYS A 133 -8.27 18.29 33.74
CA CYS A 133 -7.99 19.20 34.86
C CYS A 133 -8.80 20.51 34.85
N GLY A 134 -9.46 20.85 33.75
CA GLY A 134 -10.26 22.06 33.65
C GLY A 134 -11.68 21.96 34.23
N HIS A 135 -12.12 20.77 34.66
CA HIS A 135 -13.48 20.51 35.17
C HIS A 135 -13.46 20.11 36.66
N PRO A 136 -14.23 20.76 37.56
CA PRO A 136 -14.16 20.54 39.02
C PRO A 136 -14.66 19.16 39.52
N LYS A 137 -14.96 18.21 38.63
CA LYS A 137 -15.58 16.92 39.00
C LYS A 137 -14.96 15.68 38.36
N ARG A 138 -13.79 15.77 37.75
CA ARG A 138 -13.01 14.58 37.39
C ARG A 138 -11.78 14.50 38.28
N THR A 139 -11.80 13.55 39.21
CA THR A 139 -10.56 12.98 39.72
C THR A 139 -9.76 12.47 38.52
N PRO A 140 -8.42 12.68 38.49
CA PRO A 140 -7.57 12.09 37.47
C PRO A 140 -7.93 10.61 37.37
N ALA A 141 -8.23 10.12 36.17
CA ALA A 141 -8.41 8.69 35.96
C ALA A 141 -7.17 8.01 36.54
N GLY A 142 -7.39 7.16 37.56
CA GLY A 142 -6.31 6.68 38.41
C GLY A 142 -5.11 6.23 37.59
N ILE A 143 -3.94 6.76 37.92
CA ILE A 143 -2.66 6.32 37.37
C ILE A 143 -2.63 4.81 37.58
N VAL A 144 -2.84 4.06 36.50
CA VAL A 144 -2.72 2.60 36.56
C VAL A 144 -1.27 2.34 36.94
N ALA A 145 -1.06 1.72 38.11
CA ALA A 145 0.27 1.43 38.60
C ALA A 145 1.09 0.77 37.48
N ALA A 146 2.27 1.33 37.19
CA ALA A 146 3.12 0.84 36.12
C ALA A 146 3.34 -0.67 36.33
N PRO A 147 3.09 -1.52 35.31
CA PRO A 147 3.26 -2.95 35.45
C PRO A 147 4.69 -3.27 35.90
N ALA A 148 4.83 -4.14 36.89
CA ALA A 148 6.14 -4.55 37.38
C ALA A 148 6.86 -5.41 36.32
N GLY A 149 8.03 -4.95 35.86
CA GLY A 149 8.90 -5.66 34.92
C GLY A 149 8.90 -5.05 33.51
N PRO A 150 9.83 -5.50 32.64
CA PRO A 150 9.87 -5.04 31.25
C PRO A 150 8.58 -5.45 30.52
N PRO A 151 8.07 -4.59 29.61
CA PRO A 151 6.86 -4.89 28.86
C PRO A 151 7.04 -6.15 27.99
N PRO A 152 5.94 -6.86 27.66
CA PRO A 152 5.99 -7.98 26.73
C PRO A 152 6.46 -7.53 25.35
N SER A 153 6.90 -8.49 24.53
CA SER A 153 7.37 -8.19 23.17
C SER A 153 6.24 -7.63 22.30
N THR A 154 6.32 -6.35 21.95
CA THR A 154 5.42 -5.68 21.01
C THR A 154 5.38 -6.38 19.65
N VAL A 155 6.50 -6.96 19.18
CA VAL A 155 6.54 -7.73 17.92
C VAL A 155 5.63 -8.96 17.99
N LYS A 156 5.60 -9.66 19.13
CA LYS A 156 4.72 -10.83 19.32
C LYS A 156 3.25 -10.41 19.38
N GLU A 157 2.96 -9.29 20.03
CA GLU A 157 1.60 -8.73 20.09
C GLU A 157 1.11 -8.27 18.71
N LEU A 158 1.90 -7.45 18.02
CA LEU A 158 1.60 -6.96 16.68
C LEU A 158 1.43 -8.09 15.67
N ARG A 159 2.13 -9.23 15.83
CA ARG A 159 1.97 -10.39 14.95
C ARG A 159 0.50 -10.80 14.83
N ARG A 160 -0.20 -10.94 15.97
CA ARG A 160 -1.61 -11.35 15.99
C ARG A 160 -2.48 -10.28 15.33
N ILE A 161 -2.26 -9.02 15.69
CA ILE A 161 -3.00 -7.87 15.16
C ILE A 161 -2.86 -7.79 13.63
N LEU A 162 -1.63 -7.95 13.11
CA LEU A 162 -1.35 -7.92 11.69
C LEU A 162 -2.02 -9.08 10.94
N VAL A 163 -2.00 -10.30 11.49
CA VAL A 163 -2.70 -11.45 10.88
C VAL A 163 -4.20 -11.20 10.80
N GLU A 164 -4.80 -10.69 11.87
CA GLU A 164 -6.23 -10.38 11.92
C GLU A 164 -6.61 -9.24 10.96
N PHE A 165 -5.78 -8.20 10.89
CA PHE A 165 -5.95 -7.08 9.96
C PHE A 165 -5.92 -7.56 8.51
N GLU A 166 -4.89 -8.31 8.13
CA GLU A 166 -4.70 -8.80 6.76
C GLU A 166 -5.81 -9.76 6.32
N THR A 167 -6.26 -10.63 7.22
CA THR A 167 -7.38 -11.55 6.95
C THR A 167 -8.67 -10.79 6.61
N ASN A 168 -8.85 -9.59 7.17
CA ASN A 168 -10.06 -8.81 7.03
C ASN A 168 -10.02 -7.73 5.93
N ARG A 169 -8.87 -7.51 5.29
CA ARG A 169 -8.72 -6.52 4.22
C ARG A 169 -9.59 -6.84 2.99
N PRO A 170 -10.13 -5.82 2.30
CA PRO A 170 -10.89 -6.00 1.06
C PRO A 170 -10.15 -6.82 0.00
N ARG A 171 -8.85 -6.55 -0.21
CA ARG A 171 -8.01 -7.28 -1.16
C ARG A 171 -7.91 -8.77 -0.87
N SER A 172 -7.85 -9.16 0.41
CA SER A 172 -7.80 -10.56 0.82
C SER A 172 -9.12 -11.30 0.58
N LYS A 173 -10.24 -10.56 0.57
CA LYS A 173 -11.59 -11.04 0.31
C LYS A 173 -11.97 -10.99 -1.18
N GLN A 174 -11.13 -10.41 -2.03
CA GLN A 174 -11.39 -10.33 -3.46
C GLN A 174 -11.36 -11.72 -4.09
N VAL A 175 -12.47 -12.06 -4.75
CA VAL A 175 -12.67 -13.35 -5.43
C VAL A 175 -12.33 -13.27 -6.92
N ALA A 176 -12.62 -12.14 -7.58
CA ALA A 176 -12.31 -11.92 -8.99
C ALA A 176 -10.80 -11.84 -9.25
N LEU A 177 -10.32 -12.57 -10.25
CA LEU A 177 -8.92 -12.61 -10.64
C LEU A 177 -8.56 -11.34 -11.42
N GLY A 178 -7.52 -10.64 -10.97
CA GLY A 178 -6.97 -9.47 -11.66
C GLY A 178 -5.72 -9.78 -12.49
N PRO A 179 -5.12 -8.79 -13.18
CA PRO A 179 -3.94 -8.95 -14.04
C PRO A 179 -2.76 -9.69 -13.39
N SER A 180 -2.49 -9.44 -12.11
CA SER A 180 -1.45 -10.15 -11.36
C SER A 180 -1.66 -11.67 -11.28
N GLU A 181 -2.90 -12.14 -11.33
CA GLU A 181 -3.22 -13.56 -11.23
C GLU A 181 -3.20 -14.24 -12.60
N LEU A 182 -3.55 -13.51 -13.67
CA LEU A 182 -3.44 -13.99 -15.05
C LEU A 182 -1.99 -14.22 -15.50
N GLY A 183 -1.01 -13.64 -14.82
CA GLY A 183 0.40 -13.98 -15.04
C GLY A 183 0.81 -15.36 -14.52
N THR A 184 0.01 -15.96 -13.62
CA THR A 184 0.36 -17.21 -12.91
C THR A 184 0.66 -18.33 -13.91
N SER A 185 1.84 -18.91 -13.80
CA SER A 185 2.33 -19.95 -14.72
C SER A 185 1.59 -21.30 -14.59
N CYS A 186 1.23 -21.69 -13.36
CA CYS A 186 0.54 -22.94 -13.08
C CYS A 186 -0.97 -22.83 -13.35
N GLN A 187 -1.45 -23.49 -14.40
CA GLN A 187 -2.87 -23.44 -14.79
C GLN A 187 -3.79 -24.02 -13.70
N GLN A 188 -3.38 -25.11 -13.04
CA GLN A 188 -4.14 -25.66 -11.90
C GLN A 188 -4.30 -24.67 -10.74
N GLN A 189 -3.33 -23.76 -10.51
CA GLN A 189 -3.49 -22.69 -9.51
C GLN A 189 -4.56 -21.68 -9.94
N VAL A 190 -4.57 -21.27 -11.21
CA VAL A 190 -5.59 -20.38 -11.78
C VAL A 190 -6.97 -21.04 -11.68
N ALA A 191 -7.07 -22.31 -12.06
CA ALA A 191 -8.31 -23.10 -12.00
C ALA A 191 -8.89 -23.17 -10.58
N ARG A 192 -8.04 -23.41 -9.57
CA ARG A 192 -8.47 -23.42 -8.16
C ARG A 192 -8.96 -22.06 -7.67
N LYS A 193 -8.33 -20.97 -8.10
CA LYS A 193 -8.83 -19.61 -7.79
C LYS A 193 -10.19 -19.38 -8.43
N LEU A 194 -10.34 -19.73 -9.71
CA LEU A 194 -11.58 -19.58 -10.47
C LEU A 194 -12.73 -20.40 -9.91
N ALA A 195 -12.46 -21.63 -9.49
CA ALA A 195 -13.45 -22.50 -8.88
C ALA A 195 -13.82 -22.08 -7.45
N GLY A 196 -13.03 -21.22 -6.79
CA GLY A 196 -13.25 -20.85 -5.39
C GLY A 196 -12.76 -21.89 -4.39
N ALA A 197 -11.72 -22.65 -4.74
CA ALA A 197 -11.11 -23.63 -3.85
C ALA A 197 -10.61 -22.99 -2.54
N PRO A 198 -10.65 -23.73 -1.42
CA PRO A 198 -10.19 -23.21 -0.14
C PRO A 198 -8.69 -22.93 -0.19
N ARG A 199 -8.31 -21.71 0.17
CA ARG A 199 -6.91 -21.29 0.32
C ARG A 199 -6.41 -21.71 1.71
N LYS A 200 -5.10 -21.93 1.83
CA LYS A 200 -4.46 -22.05 3.15
C LYS A 200 -4.82 -20.84 4.02
N PRO A 201 -5.16 -21.05 5.31
CA PRO A 201 -5.34 -19.96 6.25
C PRO A 201 -4.08 -19.10 6.36
N ILE A 202 -4.27 -17.78 6.52
CA ILE A 202 -3.19 -16.85 6.84
C ILE A 202 -2.88 -17.02 8.32
N VAL A 203 -1.82 -17.77 8.63
CA VAL A 203 -1.36 -18.02 10.02
C VAL A 203 -0.17 -17.16 10.42
N ASP A 204 0.45 -16.50 9.43
CA ASP A 204 1.63 -15.66 9.59
C ASP A 204 1.40 -14.28 8.94
N PRO A 205 1.96 -13.19 9.50
CA PRO A 205 1.83 -11.87 8.89
C PRO A 205 2.35 -11.88 7.45
N THR A 206 1.52 -11.40 6.53
CA THR A 206 1.89 -11.14 5.14
C THR A 206 2.67 -9.82 5.03
N TRP A 207 3.80 -9.73 5.72
CA TRP A 207 4.57 -8.49 5.88
C TRP A 207 4.99 -7.86 4.55
N ALA A 208 5.39 -8.67 3.57
CA ALA A 208 5.77 -8.20 2.24
C ALA A 208 4.59 -7.58 1.47
N PRO A 209 3.44 -8.26 1.33
CA PRO A 209 2.21 -7.64 0.80
C PRO A 209 1.76 -6.39 1.57
N PHE A 210 1.86 -6.38 2.91
CA PHE A 210 1.54 -5.20 3.72
C PHE A 210 2.38 -3.98 3.30
N GLN A 211 3.72 -4.14 3.26
CA GLN A 211 4.64 -3.08 2.85
C GLN A 211 4.36 -2.61 1.42
N GLY A 212 4.11 -3.55 0.50
CA GLY A 212 3.73 -3.22 -0.87
C GLY A 212 2.54 -2.27 -0.89
N THR A 213 1.39 -2.68 -0.32
CA THR A 213 0.18 -1.85 -0.28
C THR A 213 0.43 -0.46 0.30
N ALA A 214 1.19 -0.36 1.40
CA ALA A 214 1.51 0.94 2.00
C ALA A 214 2.35 1.84 1.08
N ILE A 215 3.33 1.26 0.39
CA ILE A 215 4.21 2.00 -0.52
C ILE A 215 3.50 2.42 -1.81
N HIS A 216 2.62 1.58 -2.37
CA HIS A 216 1.80 1.98 -3.52
C HIS A 216 0.96 3.22 -3.19
N ALA A 217 0.29 3.23 -2.04
CA ALA A 217 -0.47 4.40 -1.59
C ALA A 217 0.41 5.65 -1.45
N SER A 218 1.62 5.52 -0.87
CA SER A 218 2.54 6.67 -0.79
C SER A 218 3.11 7.10 -2.14
N MET A 219 3.29 6.19 -3.10
CA MET A 219 3.78 6.53 -4.45
C MET A 219 2.75 7.34 -5.24
N GLU A 220 1.45 7.11 -5.02
CA GLU A 220 0.39 7.95 -5.57
C GLU A 220 0.56 9.42 -5.13
N ASP A 221 0.76 9.66 -3.83
CA ASP A 221 1.01 11.00 -3.28
C ASP A 221 2.28 11.64 -3.84
N VAL A 222 3.36 10.87 -3.98
CA VAL A 222 4.64 11.35 -4.54
C VAL A 222 4.47 11.78 -5.99
N ILE A 223 3.76 10.99 -6.79
CA ILE A 223 3.47 11.30 -8.19
C ILE A 223 2.60 12.55 -8.31
N ALA A 224 1.55 12.66 -7.49
CA ALA A 224 0.66 13.81 -7.48
C ALA A 224 1.41 15.11 -7.13
N TRP A 225 2.30 15.05 -6.12
CA TRP A 225 3.17 16.16 -5.75
C TRP A 225 4.10 16.55 -6.92
N TRP A 226 4.67 15.57 -7.62
CA TRP A 226 5.59 15.84 -8.74
C TRP A 226 4.88 16.45 -9.94
N ASN A 227 3.69 15.94 -10.32
CA ASN A 227 2.86 16.56 -11.36
C ASN A 227 2.53 18.02 -11.04
N THR A 228 2.24 18.33 -9.77
CA THR A 228 2.01 19.70 -9.30
C THR A 228 3.26 20.57 -9.50
N LYS A 229 4.45 20.04 -9.17
CA LYS A 229 5.72 20.75 -9.39
C LYS A 229 6.04 20.97 -10.87
N LEU A 230 5.67 20.05 -11.75
CA LEU A 230 5.83 20.19 -13.20
C LEU A 230 4.83 21.18 -13.82
N GLY A 231 3.76 21.54 -13.12
CA GLY A 231 2.68 22.37 -13.66
C GLY A 231 1.87 21.68 -14.76
N ARG A 232 1.97 20.35 -14.88
CA ARG A 232 1.21 19.52 -15.83
C ARG A 232 1.11 18.08 -15.33
N GLU A 233 0.10 17.38 -15.79
CA GLU A 233 -0.01 15.93 -15.58
C GLU A 233 0.91 15.21 -16.57
N ARG A 234 2.03 14.66 -16.05
CA ARG A 234 2.89 13.74 -16.81
C ARG A 234 2.52 12.30 -16.49
N TRP A 235 2.29 12.02 -15.21
CA TRP A 235 2.09 10.67 -14.71
C TRP A 235 0.64 10.49 -14.31
N LEU A 236 -0.04 9.50 -14.89
CA LEU A 236 -1.36 9.08 -14.41
C LEU A 236 -1.14 8.03 -13.32
N ALA A 237 -1.40 8.38 -12.06
CA ALA A 237 -1.26 7.46 -10.93
C ALA A 237 -2.56 6.67 -10.68
N GLU A 238 -2.43 5.42 -10.22
CA GLU A 238 -3.52 4.56 -9.71
C GLU A 238 -4.77 4.52 -10.61
N ASP A 239 -4.57 4.20 -11.89
CA ASP A 239 -5.65 4.20 -12.88
C ASP A 239 -6.37 2.84 -12.94
N ARG A 240 -7.71 2.84 -12.88
CA ARG A 240 -8.52 1.63 -13.04
C ARG A 240 -8.53 1.15 -14.49
N LEU A 241 -8.08 -0.07 -14.75
CA LEU A 241 -7.95 -0.65 -16.09
C LEU A 241 -8.96 -1.79 -16.30
N TYR A 242 -9.73 -1.68 -17.37
CA TYR A 242 -10.70 -2.70 -17.82
C TYR A 242 -10.08 -3.54 -18.94
N ILE A 243 -9.66 -4.75 -18.62
CA ILE A 243 -8.95 -5.64 -19.54
C ILE A 243 -9.97 -6.44 -20.36
N ASP A 244 -10.88 -7.12 -19.68
CA ASP A 244 -11.91 -7.97 -20.27
C ASP A 244 -13.24 -7.71 -19.55
N ALA A 245 -14.35 -7.71 -20.29
CA ALA A 245 -15.67 -7.41 -19.76
C ALA A 245 -16.31 -8.58 -18.99
N GLY A 246 -15.75 -9.79 -19.09
CA GLY A 246 -16.35 -10.98 -18.49
C GLY A 246 -17.56 -11.49 -19.27
N LEU A 247 -18.28 -12.43 -18.66
CA LEU A 247 -19.54 -12.94 -19.17
C LEU A 247 -20.72 -12.06 -18.69
N PRO A 248 -21.74 -11.81 -19.53
CA PRO A 248 -22.90 -10.99 -19.14
C PRO A 248 -23.69 -11.53 -17.94
N ASP A 249 -23.65 -12.83 -17.72
CA ASP A 249 -24.39 -13.58 -16.69
C ASP A 249 -23.51 -14.03 -15.52
N ALA A 250 -22.30 -13.46 -15.39
CA ALA A 250 -21.39 -13.76 -14.31
C ALA A 250 -22.00 -13.45 -12.93
N LYS A 251 -22.02 -14.46 -12.04
CA LYS A 251 -22.64 -14.34 -10.71
C LYS A 251 -21.75 -13.55 -9.74
N PRO A 252 -22.24 -12.49 -9.09
CA PRO A 252 -21.46 -11.75 -8.08
C PRO A 252 -20.92 -12.68 -6.99
N GLY A 253 -19.67 -12.47 -6.58
CA GLY A 253 -19.01 -13.27 -5.54
C GLY A 253 -18.49 -14.64 -6.00
N VAL A 254 -18.70 -15.03 -7.27
CA VAL A 254 -18.09 -16.20 -7.89
C VAL A 254 -17.02 -15.72 -8.86
N ALA A 255 -15.80 -16.26 -8.79
CA ALA A 255 -14.69 -15.81 -9.65
C ALA A 255 -14.92 -16.12 -11.14
N LEU A 256 -15.63 -17.22 -11.41
CA LEU A 256 -15.91 -17.71 -12.75
C LEU A 256 -16.71 -16.70 -13.57
N GLY A 257 -16.19 -16.35 -14.75
CA GLY A 257 -16.86 -15.45 -15.70
C GLY A 257 -16.78 -13.96 -15.35
N GLN A 258 -16.15 -13.57 -14.24
CA GLN A 258 -16.08 -12.16 -13.83
C GLN A 258 -15.26 -11.30 -14.81
N PRO A 259 -15.54 -9.98 -14.89
CA PRO A 259 -14.69 -9.04 -15.58
C PRO A 259 -13.24 -9.10 -15.07
N ILE A 260 -12.29 -8.91 -15.98
CA ILE A 260 -10.88 -8.81 -15.64
C ILE A 260 -10.51 -7.33 -15.53
N GLU A 261 -10.28 -6.90 -14.30
CA GLU A 261 -9.96 -5.51 -13.97
C GLU A 261 -8.75 -5.43 -13.05
N GLY A 262 -8.00 -4.34 -13.13
CA GLY A 262 -6.88 -4.07 -12.26
C GLY A 262 -6.65 -2.57 -12.07
N ASN A 263 -5.76 -2.21 -11.16
CA ASN A 263 -5.30 -0.84 -11.02
C ASN A 263 -3.84 -0.80 -11.50
N GLY A 264 -3.54 0.05 -12.46
CA GLY A 264 -2.18 0.32 -12.91
C GLY A 264 -1.55 1.39 -12.02
N ASP A 265 -0.33 1.15 -11.55
CA ASP A 265 0.28 2.05 -10.56
C ASP A 265 0.61 3.43 -11.15
N ALA A 266 1.22 3.45 -12.34
CA ALA A 266 1.52 4.69 -13.04
C ALA A 266 1.57 4.53 -14.57
N PHE A 267 1.23 5.60 -15.29
CA PHE A 267 1.45 5.71 -16.73
C PHE A 267 2.17 7.02 -17.07
N ASP A 268 3.35 6.93 -17.70
CA ASP A 268 4.12 8.07 -18.17
C ASP A 268 3.59 8.54 -19.54
N LEU A 269 2.93 9.69 -19.58
CA LEU A 269 2.39 10.28 -20.81
C LEU A 269 3.48 10.74 -21.77
N ASP A 270 4.65 11.15 -21.27
CA ASP A 270 5.75 11.61 -22.13
C ASP A 270 6.32 10.44 -22.93
N HIS A 271 6.44 9.28 -22.27
CA HIS A 271 7.03 8.08 -22.84
C HIS A 271 6.00 7.10 -23.40
N GLY A 272 4.71 7.28 -23.13
CA GLY A 272 3.67 6.31 -23.49
C GLY A 272 3.96 4.97 -22.81
N MET A 273 4.27 5.00 -21.52
CA MET A 273 4.87 3.85 -20.81
C MET A 273 4.09 3.50 -19.55
N VAL A 274 3.72 2.23 -19.43
CA VAL A 274 3.23 1.67 -18.16
C VAL A 274 4.39 1.53 -17.20
N VAL A 275 4.19 1.91 -15.93
CA VAL A 275 5.14 1.67 -14.86
C VAL A 275 4.43 0.96 -13.70
N ASP A 276 4.88 -0.25 -13.39
CA ASP A 276 4.43 -1.03 -12.25
C ASP A 276 5.56 -1.12 -11.20
N TRP A 277 5.25 -0.76 -9.96
CA TRP A 277 6.19 -0.76 -8.85
C TRP A 277 6.10 -2.09 -8.10
N LYS A 278 7.26 -2.66 -7.74
CA LYS A 278 7.34 -3.85 -6.89
C LYS A 278 8.36 -3.64 -5.80
N PHE A 279 7.89 -3.62 -4.56
CA PHE A 279 8.76 -3.51 -3.39
C PHE A 279 9.33 -4.88 -2.99
N VAL A 280 10.57 -5.17 -3.40
CA VAL A 280 11.13 -6.53 -3.40
C VAL A 280 12.42 -6.64 -2.58
N GLY A 281 12.64 -7.85 -2.05
CA GLY A 281 13.90 -8.17 -1.37
C GLY A 281 15.09 -8.33 -2.32
N LYS A 282 16.29 -8.30 -1.74
CA LYS A 282 17.59 -8.39 -2.42
C LYS A 282 17.69 -9.46 -3.51
N THR A 283 17.16 -10.65 -3.28
CA THR A 283 17.25 -11.76 -4.25
C THR A 283 16.57 -11.45 -5.60
N ALA A 284 15.45 -10.72 -5.61
CA ALA A 284 14.77 -10.36 -6.85
C ALA A 284 15.56 -9.31 -7.65
N LEU A 285 16.11 -8.31 -6.94
CA LEU A 285 16.99 -7.30 -7.53
C LEU A 285 18.24 -7.93 -8.14
N GLU A 286 18.94 -8.79 -7.39
CA GLU A 286 20.13 -9.47 -7.89
C GLU A 286 19.85 -10.33 -9.12
N LYS A 287 18.68 -10.99 -9.17
CA LYS A 287 18.25 -11.77 -10.33
C LYS A 287 18.07 -10.87 -11.56
N LEU A 288 17.37 -9.75 -11.43
CA LEU A 288 17.16 -8.78 -12.52
C LEU A 288 18.49 -8.17 -12.97
N GLN A 289 19.26 -7.60 -12.05
CA GLN A 289 20.55 -6.97 -12.34
C GLN A 289 21.54 -7.94 -13.00
N ARG A 290 21.57 -9.20 -12.55
CA ARG A 290 22.37 -10.24 -13.22
C ARG A 290 21.88 -10.52 -14.64
N GLY A 291 20.56 -10.59 -14.85
CA GLY A 291 19.97 -10.74 -16.18
C GLY A 291 20.39 -9.62 -17.13
N LEU A 292 20.32 -8.37 -16.65
CA LEU A 292 20.75 -7.18 -17.38
C LEU A 292 22.25 -7.21 -17.71
N ARG A 293 23.12 -7.47 -16.71
CA ARG A 293 24.58 -7.56 -16.92
C ARG A 293 24.99 -8.65 -17.91
N MET A 294 24.24 -9.76 -17.95
CA MET A 294 24.48 -10.86 -18.88
C MET A 294 23.90 -10.59 -20.28
N GLY A 295 23.21 -9.48 -20.51
CA GLY A 295 22.57 -9.19 -21.80
C GLY A 295 21.47 -10.18 -22.16
N LYS A 296 20.76 -10.75 -21.17
CA LYS A 296 19.67 -11.68 -21.46
C LYS A 296 18.55 -10.99 -22.25
N PRO A 297 17.82 -11.68 -23.13
CA PRO A 297 16.62 -11.13 -23.75
C PRO A 297 15.61 -10.65 -22.68
N PRO A 298 14.85 -9.55 -22.92
CA PRO A 298 13.91 -8.98 -21.94
C PRO A 298 12.97 -10.00 -21.30
N GLU A 299 12.46 -10.96 -22.08
CA GLU A 299 11.56 -12.02 -21.61
C GLU A 299 12.18 -13.01 -20.61
N GLN A 300 13.51 -12.98 -20.46
CA GLN A 300 14.27 -13.82 -19.52
C GLN A 300 14.85 -13.03 -18.34
N GLN A 301 14.63 -11.71 -18.28
CA GLN A 301 15.16 -10.84 -17.23
C GLN A 301 14.26 -10.78 -15.99
N VAL A 302 12.95 -10.93 -16.16
CA VAL A 302 11.93 -10.95 -15.10
C VAL A 302 11.09 -12.22 -15.15
N SER A 303 10.24 -12.45 -14.13
CA SER A 303 9.33 -13.59 -14.14
C SER A 303 8.26 -13.43 -15.24
N ALA A 304 7.77 -14.56 -15.75
CA ALA A 304 6.64 -14.58 -16.69
C ALA A 304 5.40 -13.89 -16.10
N GLU A 305 5.19 -14.03 -14.79
CA GLU A 305 4.10 -13.36 -14.05
C GLU A 305 4.17 -11.84 -14.15
N TYR A 306 5.32 -11.23 -13.84
CA TYR A 306 5.49 -9.78 -13.91
C TYR A 306 5.45 -9.26 -15.34
N ARG A 307 6.06 -9.99 -16.27
CA ARG A 307 6.00 -9.64 -17.69
C ARG A 307 4.55 -9.62 -18.19
N VAL A 308 3.79 -10.68 -17.98
CA VAL A 308 2.38 -10.75 -18.40
C VAL A 308 1.55 -9.64 -17.74
N GLN A 309 1.74 -9.39 -16.44
CA GLN A 309 1.04 -8.32 -15.73
C GLN A 309 1.30 -6.95 -16.37
N ALA A 310 2.56 -6.61 -16.66
CA ALA A 310 2.93 -5.33 -17.26
C ALA A 310 2.27 -5.15 -18.65
N HIS A 311 2.25 -6.20 -19.48
CA HIS A 311 1.58 -6.18 -20.77
C HIS A 311 0.04 -6.12 -20.67
N LEU A 312 -0.58 -6.77 -19.67
CA LEU A 312 -2.01 -6.64 -19.41
C LEU A 312 -2.38 -5.20 -19.05
N TYR A 313 -1.57 -4.52 -18.23
CA TYR A 313 -1.78 -3.11 -17.96
C TYR A 313 -1.60 -2.26 -19.23
N GLY A 314 -0.58 -2.54 -20.04
CA GLY A 314 -0.42 -1.90 -21.36
C GLY A 314 -1.67 -2.04 -22.22
N TYR A 315 -2.27 -3.23 -22.24
CA TYR A 315 -3.51 -3.49 -22.95
C TYR A 315 -4.69 -2.69 -22.39
N GLY A 316 -4.83 -2.59 -21.06
CA GLY A 316 -5.83 -1.76 -20.42
C GLY A 316 -5.70 -0.27 -20.76
N HIS A 317 -4.47 0.27 -20.75
CA HIS A 317 -4.22 1.66 -21.15
C HIS A 317 -4.51 1.88 -22.64
N ALA A 318 -4.13 0.94 -23.51
CA ALA A 318 -4.43 1.00 -24.95
C ALA A 318 -5.94 1.00 -25.22
N LYS A 319 -6.73 0.21 -24.48
CA LYS A 319 -8.21 0.21 -24.57
C LYS A 319 -8.84 1.54 -24.18
N LYS A 320 -8.17 2.35 -23.37
CA LYS A 320 -8.55 3.74 -23.06
C LYS A 320 -8.09 4.76 -24.12
N GLY A 321 -7.55 4.30 -25.25
CA GLY A 321 -7.07 5.16 -26.35
C GLY A 321 -5.69 5.77 -26.13
N ARG A 322 -4.92 5.29 -25.13
CA ARG A 322 -3.59 5.84 -24.84
C ARG A 322 -2.51 5.23 -25.76
N PRO A 323 -1.51 6.01 -26.19
CA PRO A 323 -0.42 5.52 -27.03
C PRO A 323 0.61 4.75 -26.19
N VAL A 324 0.41 3.43 -26.04
CA VAL A 324 1.32 2.57 -25.27
C VAL A 324 2.47 2.11 -26.15
N ARG A 325 3.69 2.49 -25.78
CA ARG A 325 4.95 2.16 -26.46
C ARG A 325 5.79 1.16 -25.67
N TYR A 326 5.83 1.33 -24.35
CA TYR A 326 6.67 0.51 -23.47
C TYR A 326 5.90 0.06 -22.24
N VAL A 327 6.37 -1.03 -21.65
CA VAL A 327 5.99 -1.47 -20.30
C VAL A 327 7.23 -1.56 -19.43
N ARG A 328 7.10 -1.13 -18.18
CA ARG A 328 8.20 -1.07 -17.23
C ARG A 328 7.78 -1.66 -15.90
N LEU A 329 8.71 -2.44 -15.35
CA LEU A 329 8.66 -2.92 -13.99
C LEU A 329 9.79 -2.27 -13.21
N VAL A 330 9.48 -1.59 -12.12
CA VAL A 330 10.47 -1.00 -11.22
C VAL A 330 10.50 -1.82 -9.93
N LEU A 331 11.61 -2.52 -9.72
CA LEU A 331 11.89 -3.23 -8.49
C LEU A 331 12.48 -2.23 -7.49
N LEU A 332 11.64 -1.74 -6.58
CA LEU A 332 12.03 -0.85 -5.49
C LEU A 332 12.68 -1.66 -4.37
N ALA A 333 13.88 -1.26 -3.97
CA ALA A 333 14.64 -1.91 -2.91
C ALA A 333 14.04 -1.67 -1.53
N ARG A 334 14.05 -2.71 -0.67
CA ARG A 334 13.66 -2.56 0.75
C ARG A 334 14.78 -2.05 1.66
N SER A 335 15.93 -1.74 1.10
CA SER A 335 17.03 -1.13 1.85
C SER A 335 16.73 0.34 2.13
N HIS A 336 17.64 0.98 2.85
CA HIS A 336 17.60 2.43 3.08
C HIS A 336 18.05 3.24 1.87
N ASP A 337 18.66 2.58 0.88
CA ASP A 337 19.23 3.21 -0.31
C ASP A 337 18.31 2.99 -1.50
N TYR A 338 17.78 4.07 -2.06
CA TYR A 338 16.91 4.02 -3.24
C TYR A 338 17.66 3.52 -4.48
N ASP A 339 18.96 3.80 -4.58
CA ASP A 339 19.77 3.50 -5.76
C ASP A 339 20.11 1.99 -5.89
N ASP A 340 19.80 1.19 -4.86
CA ASP A 340 19.78 -0.27 -4.94
C ASP A 340 18.65 -0.81 -5.86
N SER A 341 17.67 0.03 -6.19
CA SER A 341 16.53 -0.33 -7.03
C SER A 341 16.97 -0.63 -8.47
N ALA A 342 16.14 -1.38 -9.20
CA ALA A 342 16.44 -1.73 -10.59
C ALA A 342 15.15 -1.76 -11.42
N GLU A 343 15.26 -1.44 -12.70
CA GLU A 343 14.14 -1.45 -13.62
C GLU A 343 14.35 -2.40 -14.79
N TRP A 344 13.24 -2.97 -15.24
CA TRP A 344 13.12 -3.75 -16.46
C TRP A 344 12.18 -3.01 -17.41
N THR A 345 12.53 -2.94 -18.69
CA THR A 345 11.68 -2.32 -19.72
C THR A 345 11.61 -3.20 -20.95
N GLU A 346 10.42 -3.31 -21.54
CA GLU A 346 10.17 -4.00 -22.80
C GLU A 346 9.25 -3.14 -23.68
N GLU A 347 9.39 -3.26 -25.00
CA GLU A 347 8.41 -2.73 -25.94
C GLU A 347 7.03 -3.36 -25.70
N TYR A 348 5.98 -2.55 -25.76
CA TYR A 348 4.63 -3.03 -25.56
C TYR A 348 4.21 -3.96 -26.70
N ARG A 349 3.77 -5.15 -26.30
CA ARG A 349 3.34 -6.25 -27.16
C ARG A 349 1.94 -6.73 -26.73
N PRO A 350 0.85 -6.34 -27.40
CA PRO A 350 -0.52 -6.69 -27.00
C PRO A 350 -0.77 -8.21 -27.01
N GLU A 351 -0.10 -8.96 -27.86
CA GLU A 351 -0.25 -10.41 -28.02
C GLU A 351 0.05 -11.20 -26.74
N ILE A 352 0.91 -10.66 -25.86
CA ILE A 352 1.22 -11.28 -24.56
C ILE A 352 0.03 -11.18 -23.61
N ALA A 353 -0.65 -10.03 -23.61
CA ALA A 353 -1.86 -9.81 -22.82
C ALA A 353 -3.00 -10.69 -23.35
N LEU A 354 -3.20 -10.72 -24.67
CA LEU A 354 -4.23 -11.53 -25.32
C LEU A 354 -4.03 -13.03 -25.02
N ALA A 355 -2.80 -13.56 -25.14
CA ALA A 355 -2.52 -14.95 -24.81
C ALA A 355 -2.79 -15.29 -23.33
N ALA A 356 -2.64 -14.33 -22.42
CA ALA A 356 -2.98 -14.53 -21.01
C ALA A 356 -4.50 -14.54 -20.77
N ILE A 357 -5.24 -13.69 -21.47
CA ILE A 357 -6.71 -13.66 -21.46
C ILE A 357 -7.27 -14.95 -22.06
N ASP A 358 -6.73 -15.40 -23.19
CA ASP A 358 -7.13 -16.67 -23.82
C ASP A 358 -6.88 -17.87 -22.89
N ARG A 359 -5.74 -17.89 -22.21
CA ARG A 359 -5.43 -18.94 -21.22
C ARG A 359 -6.41 -18.93 -20.04
N TYR A 360 -6.84 -17.75 -19.61
CA TYR A 360 -7.85 -17.59 -18.57
C TYR A 360 -9.19 -18.21 -19.01
N TRP A 361 -9.68 -17.84 -20.20
CA TRP A 361 -10.94 -18.36 -20.72
C TRP A 361 -10.90 -19.86 -21.07
N ALA A 362 -9.78 -20.34 -21.61
CA ALA A 362 -9.58 -21.78 -21.81
C ALA A 362 -9.63 -22.56 -20.47
N THR A 363 -9.15 -21.95 -19.38
CA THR A 363 -9.23 -22.55 -18.04
C THR A 363 -10.67 -22.54 -17.52
N HIS A 364 -11.40 -21.45 -17.73
CA HIS A 364 -12.84 -21.36 -17.44
C HIS A 364 -13.64 -22.46 -18.14
N ASP A 365 -13.43 -22.64 -19.45
CA ASP A 365 -14.16 -23.61 -20.25
C ASP A 365 -13.84 -25.04 -19.82
N LEU A 366 -12.57 -25.29 -19.49
CA LEU A 366 -12.14 -26.58 -18.95
C LEU A 366 -12.82 -26.89 -17.61
N LEU A 367 -12.91 -25.93 -16.69
CA LEU A 367 -13.61 -26.12 -15.41
C LEU A 367 -15.09 -26.47 -15.62
N THR A 368 -15.73 -25.81 -16.59
CA THR A 368 -17.12 -26.07 -16.97
C THR A 368 -17.29 -27.46 -17.56
N ALA A 369 -16.42 -27.83 -18.51
CA ALA A 369 -16.46 -29.16 -19.15
C ALA A 369 -16.20 -30.31 -18.18
N LEU A 370 -15.34 -30.09 -17.18
CA LEU A 370 -15.06 -31.05 -16.12
C LEU A 370 -16.18 -31.15 -15.06
N GLY A 371 -17.18 -30.25 -15.09
CA GLY A 371 -18.25 -30.23 -14.09
C GLY A 371 -17.73 -29.97 -12.68
N VAL A 372 -16.74 -29.07 -12.51
CA VAL A 372 -16.11 -28.81 -11.21
C VAL A 372 -17.10 -28.23 -10.19
N ALA A 373 -18.16 -27.56 -10.64
CA ALA A 373 -19.21 -27.06 -9.74
C ALA A 373 -19.94 -28.21 -9.03
N GLU A 374 -20.17 -29.33 -9.73
CA GLU A 374 -20.83 -30.52 -9.21
C GLU A 374 -19.84 -31.52 -8.59
N GLN A 375 -18.61 -31.57 -9.11
CA GLN A 375 -17.54 -32.49 -8.70
C GLN A 375 -16.23 -31.72 -8.44
N PRO A 376 -16.10 -31.05 -7.29
CA PRO A 376 -14.98 -30.14 -7.02
C PRO A 376 -13.58 -30.75 -7.16
N ASP A 377 -13.43 -32.04 -6.85
CA ASP A 377 -12.15 -32.74 -6.98
C ASP A 377 -11.67 -32.87 -8.44
N MET A 378 -12.55 -32.71 -9.43
CA MET A 378 -12.18 -32.73 -10.85
C MET A 378 -11.25 -31.58 -11.24
N VAL A 379 -11.11 -30.54 -10.41
CA VAL A 379 -10.08 -29.50 -10.58
C VAL A 379 -8.66 -30.08 -10.62
N ALA A 380 -8.44 -31.26 -10.03
CA ALA A 380 -7.17 -31.98 -10.08
C ALA A 380 -6.80 -32.45 -11.50
N ALA A 381 -7.76 -32.58 -12.41
CA ALA A 381 -7.52 -32.95 -13.81
C ALA A 381 -6.98 -31.78 -14.65
N VAL A 382 -7.05 -30.54 -14.15
CA VAL A 382 -6.43 -29.39 -14.82
C VAL A 382 -4.90 -29.52 -14.74
N PRO A 383 -4.17 -29.35 -15.86
CA PRO A 383 -2.71 -29.46 -15.87
C PRO A 383 -2.02 -28.55 -14.85
N ALA A 384 -1.09 -29.14 -14.09
CA ALA A 384 -0.22 -28.41 -13.19
C ALA A 384 1.16 -28.19 -13.83
N THR A 385 1.77 -27.05 -13.55
CA THR A 385 3.15 -26.72 -13.94
C THR A 385 3.95 -26.41 -12.68
N PRO A 386 4.23 -27.44 -11.85
CA PRO A 386 4.82 -27.23 -10.53
C PRO A 386 6.28 -26.78 -10.66
N SER A 387 6.70 -25.89 -9.76
CA SER A 387 8.08 -25.44 -9.61
C SER A 387 8.36 -25.14 -8.15
N ARG A 388 9.56 -25.47 -7.68
CA ARG A 388 9.98 -25.19 -6.30
C ARG A 388 9.82 -23.72 -5.93
N ASP A 389 10.13 -22.83 -6.87
CA ASP A 389 10.12 -21.38 -6.67
C ASP A 389 8.68 -20.82 -6.58
N THR A 390 7.72 -21.43 -7.27
CA THR A 390 6.32 -20.96 -7.31
C THR A 390 5.43 -21.72 -6.31
N CYS A 391 5.58 -23.04 -6.19
CA CYS A 391 4.80 -23.88 -5.28
C CYS A 391 4.99 -23.48 -3.82
N LYS A 392 6.18 -23.03 -3.42
CA LYS A 392 6.45 -22.51 -2.07
C LYS A 392 5.44 -21.42 -1.66
N TRP A 393 5.04 -20.56 -2.59
CA TRP A 393 4.16 -19.42 -2.35
C TRP A 393 2.73 -19.66 -2.81
N CYS A 394 2.42 -20.84 -3.36
CA CYS A 394 1.09 -21.18 -3.83
C CYS A 394 0.12 -21.37 -2.64
N PRO A 395 -1.06 -20.70 -2.64
CA PRO A 395 -2.04 -20.80 -1.55
C PRO A 395 -2.70 -22.18 -1.46
N PHE A 396 -2.52 -23.05 -2.46
CA PHE A 396 -3.08 -24.41 -2.53
C PHE A 396 -2.03 -25.52 -2.35
N HIS A 397 -0.78 -25.17 -2.03
CA HIS A 397 0.29 -26.16 -1.94
C HIS A 397 0.14 -27.05 -0.68
N ARG A 398 -0.22 -28.32 -0.81
CA ARG A 398 -0.33 -29.27 0.31
C ARG A 398 0.76 -30.35 0.18
N PRO A 399 1.99 -30.10 0.68
CA PRO A 399 3.11 -31.04 0.52
C PRO A 399 2.71 -32.44 0.97
N GLY A 400 3.02 -33.44 0.13
CA GLY A 400 2.77 -34.85 0.42
C GLY A 400 1.29 -35.27 0.46
N LYS A 401 0.36 -34.43 0.02
CA LYS A 401 -1.07 -34.79 -0.13
C LYS A 401 -1.41 -34.99 -1.61
N PRO A 402 -2.31 -35.94 -1.95
CA PRO A 402 -2.85 -36.04 -3.30
C PRO A 402 -3.48 -34.73 -3.76
N SER A 403 -3.54 -34.54 -5.08
CA SER A 403 -4.27 -33.41 -5.65
C SER A 403 -5.77 -33.66 -5.55
N ASP A 404 -6.48 -32.77 -4.86
CA ASP A 404 -7.93 -32.82 -4.60
C ASP A 404 -8.48 -31.38 -4.56
N TRP A 405 -9.74 -31.14 -4.20
CA TRP A 405 -10.30 -29.79 -4.06
C TRP A 405 -9.48 -28.83 -3.17
N GLN A 406 -8.85 -29.34 -2.11
CA GLN A 406 -8.16 -28.53 -1.11
C GLN A 406 -6.75 -28.11 -1.53
N GLY A 407 -6.14 -28.79 -2.51
CA GLY A 407 -4.82 -28.41 -3.00
C GLY A 407 -4.06 -29.53 -3.72
N CYS A 408 -2.74 -29.35 -3.88
CA CYS A 408 -1.89 -30.31 -4.58
C CYS A 408 -0.48 -30.41 -3.95
N PRO A 409 0.29 -31.50 -4.21
CA PRO A 409 1.59 -31.72 -3.57
C PRO A 409 2.70 -30.75 -4.01
N GLY A 410 2.45 -29.92 -5.03
CA GLY A 410 3.43 -28.98 -5.57
C GLY A 410 4.47 -29.68 -6.44
N ASP A 411 5.74 -29.27 -6.31
CA ASP A 411 6.89 -29.83 -7.03
C ASP A 411 7.43 -31.15 -6.44
N GLN A 412 6.72 -31.72 -5.45
CA GLN A 412 7.10 -32.98 -4.83
C GLN A 412 6.48 -34.17 -5.58
N PRO A 413 7.29 -35.13 -6.08
CA PRO A 413 6.76 -36.34 -6.70
C PRO A 413 6.02 -37.22 -5.68
N LEU A 414 4.90 -37.83 -6.11
CA LEU A 414 4.04 -38.71 -5.32
C LEU A 414 4.76 -39.94 -4.73
N GLU A 415 5.84 -40.40 -5.36
CA GLU A 415 6.59 -41.61 -4.97
C GLU A 415 7.13 -41.55 -3.52
N ARG A 416 7.59 -40.39 -3.06
CA ARG A 416 8.10 -40.23 -1.68
C ARG A 416 7.01 -40.28 -0.60
N VAL A 417 5.75 -40.09 -0.98
CA VAL A 417 4.61 -40.18 -0.05
C VAL A 417 4.23 -41.64 0.18
N VAL A 418 4.29 -42.45 -0.87
CA VAL A 418 4.02 -43.89 -0.80
C VAL A 418 5.13 -44.61 -0.03
N GLU A 419 6.40 -44.32 -0.30
CA GLU A 419 7.55 -44.95 0.41
C GLU A 419 7.52 -44.73 1.93
N ARG A 420 7.11 -43.55 2.42
CA ARG A 420 6.97 -43.29 3.86
C ARG A 420 5.75 -43.98 4.49
N ALA A 421 4.68 -44.18 3.73
CA ALA A 421 3.47 -44.85 4.21
C ALA A 421 3.62 -46.38 4.23
N THR A 422 4.45 -46.94 3.34
CA THR A 422 4.68 -48.39 3.24
C THR A 422 5.87 -48.90 4.05
N HIS A 423 6.73 -48.02 4.58
CA HIS A 423 7.91 -48.37 5.39
C HIS A 423 7.62 -49.05 6.75
N GLY A 424 6.35 -49.36 7.04
CA GLY A 424 5.93 -50.17 8.19
C GLY A 424 4.81 -51.17 7.87
N LEU A 425 4.42 -51.33 6.60
CA LEU A 425 3.35 -52.24 6.18
C LEU A 425 3.86 -53.48 5.43
N ILE A 426 5.15 -53.52 5.09
CA ILE A 426 5.81 -54.75 4.63
C ILE A 426 6.58 -55.30 5.84
N ALA A 427 5.99 -56.29 6.51
CA ALA A 427 6.71 -57.11 7.48
C ALA A 427 7.87 -57.82 6.76
N GLN A 428 9.06 -57.79 7.35
CA GLN A 428 10.22 -58.58 6.91
C GLN A 428 9.97 -60.07 7.10
#